data_AF-A0A822Y299-F1
#
_entry.id   AF-A0A822Y299-F1
#
_cell.length_a   1.000
_cell.length_b   1.000
_cell.length_c   1.000
_cell.angle_alpha   90.00
_cell.angle_beta   90.00
_cell.angle_gamma   90.00
#
_symmetry.space_group_name_H-M   'P 1'
#
loop_
_entity.id
_entity.type
_entity.pdbx_description
1 polymer ?
#
loop_
_entity_poly.entity_id
_entity_poly.type
_entity_poly.pdbx_seq_one_letter_code
_entity_poly.pdbx_strand_id
1 'polypeptide(L)'
;MATIAIFSSLRRRRTPYSEAFLAAVQLSDVALVQMLFIVANELISSFSNRAFPFQRKNSRLLIWKIEVFVVLFDFLRDSGSTLSSTVVLCLKELYLLIYRSKTLLDYCSQSIRLWLLLQNSSISGHFHDLNQEISTLLDVLPLKELSLTPDVREHLQLMRKQARRAKLFVDQHDENLRLHLYSFLDEFEQGRILDAAELQTFFIEKLGIQEAKISRTEIEFIEEHIYNNERGC
;
A
#
# COMPACT_ATOMS: atom_id res chain seq x y z
N MET A 1 -11.40 -10.61 -14.52
CA MET A 1 -12.52 -10.24 -13.61
C MET A 1 -12.32 -10.70 -12.16
N ALA A 2 -11.49 -11.71 -11.87
CA ALA A 2 -11.20 -12.16 -10.50
C ALA A 2 -10.34 -11.20 -9.64
N THR A 3 -9.50 -10.36 -10.25
CA THR A 3 -8.59 -9.44 -9.52
C THR A 3 -9.33 -8.31 -8.80
N ILE A 4 -10.41 -7.78 -9.40
CA ILE A 4 -11.30 -6.78 -8.78
C ILE A 4 -12.01 -7.41 -7.56
N ALA A 5 -12.32 -8.70 -7.64
CA ALA A 5 -13.01 -9.42 -6.57
C ALA A 5 -12.16 -9.54 -5.30
N ILE A 6 -10.84 -9.65 -5.40
CA ILE A 6 -9.94 -9.88 -4.24
C ILE A 6 -9.73 -8.60 -3.42
N PHE A 7 -9.54 -7.44 -4.07
CA PHE A 7 -9.55 -6.19 -3.32
C PHE A 7 -10.97 -5.77 -2.92
N SER A 8 -12.01 -6.15 -3.66
CA SER A 8 -13.40 -6.01 -3.18
C SER A 8 -13.72 -6.95 -2.01
N SER A 9 -13.03 -8.09 -1.88
CA SER A 9 -13.19 -9.05 -0.80
C SER A 9 -12.34 -8.68 0.42
N LEU A 10 -11.19 -7.99 0.24
CA LEU A 10 -10.55 -7.22 1.30
C LEU A 10 -11.40 -6.02 1.74
N ARG A 11 -12.07 -5.34 0.79
CA ARG A 11 -13.07 -4.28 1.04
C ARG A 11 -14.36 -4.80 1.71
N ARG A 12 -14.66 -6.11 1.61
CA ARG A 12 -15.83 -6.77 2.22
C ARG A 12 -15.49 -7.54 3.51
N ARG A 13 -14.30 -8.14 3.65
CA ARG A 13 -13.86 -8.86 4.88
C ARG A 13 -13.28 -7.93 5.93
N ARG A 14 -12.74 -6.79 5.50
CA ARG A 14 -12.51 -5.64 6.36
C ARG A 14 -13.53 -4.58 5.90
N THR A 15 -14.59 -4.41 6.68
CA THR A 15 -15.40 -3.18 6.72
C THR A 15 -14.91 -2.21 7.81
N PRO A 16 -13.67 -1.70 7.79
CA PRO A 16 -13.22 -0.66 8.69
C PRO A 16 -13.49 0.71 8.09
N TYR A 17 -13.93 0.82 6.83
CA TYR A 17 -14.29 2.11 6.25
C TYR A 17 -15.35 2.79 7.11
N SER A 18 -16.37 2.06 7.57
CA SER A 18 -17.37 2.62 8.47
C SER A 18 -16.78 3.01 9.81
N GLU A 19 -15.98 2.15 10.46
CA GLU A 19 -15.50 2.42 11.81
C GLU A 19 -14.42 3.52 11.85
N ALA A 20 -13.47 3.50 10.89
CA ALA A 20 -12.47 4.54 10.70
C ALA A 20 -13.13 5.88 10.27
N PHE A 21 -14.13 5.84 9.38
CA PHE A 21 -14.88 7.05 8.99
C PHE A 21 -15.70 7.61 10.15
N LEU A 22 -16.40 6.76 10.90
CA LEU A 22 -17.16 7.16 12.09
C LEU A 22 -16.24 7.73 13.18
N ALA A 23 -15.07 7.12 13.39
CA ALA A 23 -14.05 7.61 14.30
C ALA A 23 -13.56 9.01 13.90
N ALA A 24 -13.26 9.26 12.62
CA ALA A 24 -12.78 10.55 12.15
C ALA A 24 -13.87 11.65 12.13
N VAL A 25 -15.13 11.30 11.90
CA VAL A 25 -16.23 12.27 11.80
C VAL A 25 -16.54 12.95 13.14
N GLN A 26 -16.36 12.25 14.27
CA GLN A 26 -16.74 12.70 15.61
C GLN A 26 -15.66 13.51 16.35
N LEU A 27 -14.46 13.66 15.77
CA LEU A 27 -13.34 14.34 16.43
C LEU A 27 -13.43 15.86 16.30
N SER A 28 -13.02 16.56 17.35
CA SER A 28 -12.67 17.98 17.25
C SER A 28 -11.42 18.17 16.39
N ASP A 29 -11.21 19.38 15.87
CA ASP A 29 -10.08 19.70 14.98
C ASP A 29 -8.72 19.33 15.61
N VAL A 30 -8.53 19.67 16.88
CA VAL A 30 -7.31 19.37 17.64
C VAL A 30 -7.13 17.86 17.81
N ALA A 31 -8.21 17.14 18.16
CA ALA A 31 -8.16 15.69 18.32
C ALA A 31 -7.89 14.97 16.99
N LEU A 32 -8.42 15.50 15.88
CA LEU A 32 -8.19 14.97 14.53
C LEU A 32 -6.72 15.11 14.12
N VAL A 33 -6.13 16.30 14.28
CA VAL A 33 -4.71 16.53 13.96
C VAL A 33 -3.81 15.64 14.83
N GLN A 34 -4.09 15.54 16.13
CA GLN A 34 -3.35 14.68 17.03
C GLN A 34 -3.45 13.20 16.62
N MET A 35 -4.65 12.72 16.27
CA MET A 35 -4.86 11.34 15.84
C MET A 35 -4.13 11.05 14.51
N LEU A 36 -4.18 11.98 13.55
CA LEU A 36 -3.43 11.87 12.29
C LEU A 36 -1.93 11.76 12.54
N PHE A 37 -1.38 12.61 13.40
CA PHE A 37 0.02 12.56 13.78
C PHE A 37 0.40 11.20 14.40
N ILE A 38 -0.40 10.69 15.32
CA ILE A 38 -0.15 9.39 15.99
C ILE A 38 -0.20 8.24 14.97
N VAL A 39 -1.29 8.12 14.20
CA VAL A 39 -1.50 6.99 13.29
C VAL A 39 -0.48 7.00 12.15
N ALA A 40 -0.09 8.17 11.65
CA ALA A 40 0.95 8.29 10.63
C ALA A 40 2.34 7.87 11.16
N ASN A 41 2.71 8.29 12.37
CA ASN A 41 3.97 7.86 13.00
C ASN A 41 3.97 6.35 13.31
N GLU A 42 2.83 5.80 13.76
CA GLU A 42 2.69 4.36 13.97
C GLU A 42 2.85 3.57 12.66
N LEU A 43 2.32 4.07 11.55
CA LEU A 43 2.55 3.49 10.23
C LEU A 43 4.04 3.52 9.89
N ILE A 44 4.71 4.67 10.01
CA ILE A 44 6.14 4.80 9.68
C ILE A 44 6.98 3.85 10.55
N SER A 45 6.75 3.80 11.86
CA SER A 45 7.49 2.92 12.77
C SER A 45 7.25 1.43 12.47
N SER A 46 6.05 1.08 12.01
CA SER A 46 5.70 -0.30 11.63
C SER A 46 6.44 -0.78 10.37
N PHE A 47 6.82 0.13 9.47
CA PHE A 47 7.30 -0.21 8.13
C PHE A 47 8.70 0.30 7.74
N SER A 48 9.28 1.24 8.48
CA SER A 48 10.59 1.85 8.15
C SER A 48 11.73 0.83 7.99
N ASN A 49 11.72 -0.22 8.83
CA ASN A 49 12.71 -1.30 8.82
C ASN A 49 12.15 -2.63 8.29
N ARG A 50 10.94 -2.64 7.71
CA ARG A 50 10.34 -3.85 7.14
C ARG A 50 10.96 -4.15 5.78
N ALA A 51 11.40 -5.40 5.60
CA ALA A 51 11.72 -5.90 4.27
C ALA A 51 10.43 -6.23 3.52
N PHE A 52 10.27 -5.67 2.33
CA PHE A 52 9.21 -6.07 1.40
C PHE A 52 9.81 -6.99 0.34
N PRO A 53 9.29 -8.22 0.15
CA PRO A 53 9.83 -9.13 -0.85
C PRO A 53 9.69 -8.53 -2.26
N PHE A 54 8.52 -7.95 -2.55
CA PHE A 54 8.15 -7.24 -3.79
C PHE A 54 7.72 -5.81 -3.48
N GLN A 55 7.47 -4.98 -4.51
CA GLN A 55 6.89 -3.63 -4.35
C GLN A 55 7.75 -2.63 -3.54
N ARG A 56 9.03 -2.93 -3.31
CA ARG A 56 9.93 -2.15 -2.43
C ARG A 56 9.92 -0.65 -2.73
N LYS A 57 10.02 -0.30 -4.02
CA LYS A 57 10.05 1.11 -4.46
C LYS A 57 8.71 1.81 -4.20
N ASN A 58 7.60 1.13 -4.47
CA ASN A 58 6.26 1.67 -4.24
C ASN A 58 5.99 1.85 -2.74
N SER A 59 6.31 0.85 -1.92
CA SER A 59 6.19 0.93 -0.46
C SER A 59 7.04 2.07 0.12
N ARG A 60 8.32 2.16 -0.27
CA ARG A 60 9.21 3.23 0.21
C ARG A 60 8.72 4.61 -0.18
N LEU A 61 8.24 4.77 -1.41
CA LEU A 61 7.71 6.06 -1.86
C LEU A 61 6.42 6.45 -1.13
N LEU A 62 5.56 5.49 -0.82
CA LEU A 62 4.36 5.74 -0.02
C LEU A 62 4.73 6.16 1.40
N ILE A 63 5.62 5.42 2.07
CA ILE A 63 6.10 5.74 3.43
C ILE A 63 6.70 7.15 3.46
N TRP A 64 7.56 7.50 2.51
CA TRP A 64 8.12 8.85 2.40
C TRP A 64 7.06 9.95 2.27
N LYS A 65 5.97 9.72 1.52
CA LYS A 65 4.87 10.69 1.45
C LYS A 65 4.13 10.83 2.78
N ILE A 66 3.97 9.73 3.51
CA ILE A 66 3.40 9.77 4.87
C ILE A 66 4.32 10.54 5.82
N GLU A 67 5.64 10.40 5.72
CA GLU A 67 6.61 11.21 6.49
C GLU A 67 6.45 12.71 6.22
N VAL A 68 6.26 13.11 4.96
CA VAL A 68 5.97 14.52 4.61
C VAL A 68 4.66 15.00 5.26
N PHE A 69 3.63 14.17 5.30
CA PHE A 69 2.38 14.50 5.99
C PHE A 69 2.56 14.58 7.52
N VAL A 70 3.41 13.76 8.13
CA VAL A 70 3.72 13.87 9.57
C VAL A 70 4.26 15.25 9.89
N VAL A 71 5.18 15.78 9.09
CA VAL A 71 5.72 17.14 9.28
C VAL A 71 4.62 18.20 9.23
N LEU A 72 3.65 18.04 8.31
CA LEU A 72 2.47 18.93 8.26
C LEU A 72 1.62 18.81 9.54
N PHE A 73 1.32 17.60 10.01
CA PHE A 73 0.50 17.40 11.21
C PHE A 73 1.18 17.91 12.48
N ASP A 74 2.51 17.75 12.58
CA ASP A 74 3.33 18.28 13.66
C ASP A 74 3.22 19.80 13.74
N PHE A 75 3.38 20.48 12.59
CA PHE A 75 3.20 21.92 12.47
C PHE A 75 1.78 22.37 12.86
N LEU A 76 0.75 21.68 12.36
CA LEU A 76 -0.65 22.02 12.66
C LEU A 76 -0.97 21.84 14.14
N ARG A 77 -0.44 20.79 14.78
CA ARG A 77 -0.60 20.54 16.22
C ARG A 77 -0.04 21.70 17.06
N ASP A 78 1.15 22.18 16.70
CA ASP A 78 1.85 23.21 17.47
C ASP A 78 1.32 24.62 17.19
N SER A 79 0.69 24.84 16.03
CA SER A 79 0.17 26.15 15.62
C SER A 79 -1.04 26.64 16.43
N GLY A 80 -1.81 25.72 17.05
CA GLY A 80 -3.02 26.05 17.81
C GLY A 80 -4.11 26.80 17.03
N SER A 81 -3.99 26.91 15.71
CA SER A 81 -4.89 27.71 14.87
C SER A 81 -6.22 27.02 14.63
N THR A 82 -7.30 27.80 14.61
CA THR A 82 -8.62 27.32 14.16
C THR A 82 -8.55 26.96 12.67
N LEU A 83 -8.91 25.73 12.33
CA LEU A 83 -8.87 25.25 10.95
C LEU A 83 -10.16 25.60 10.21
N SER A 84 -10.05 25.95 8.93
CA SER A 84 -11.24 26.14 8.10
C SER A 84 -11.92 24.80 7.85
N SER A 85 -13.24 24.81 7.61
CA SER A 85 -14.02 23.59 7.37
C SER A 85 -13.48 22.76 6.21
N THR A 86 -12.93 23.43 5.19
CA THR A 86 -12.27 22.78 4.03
C THR A 86 -11.01 22.04 4.45
N VAL A 87 -10.17 22.64 5.30
CA VAL A 87 -8.98 21.96 5.85
C VAL A 87 -9.39 20.74 6.66
N VAL A 88 -10.36 20.89 7.57
CA VAL A 88 -10.84 19.79 8.41
C VAL A 88 -11.35 18.63 7.55
N LEU A 89 -12.08 18.91 6.47
CA LEU A 89 -12.52 17.89 5.52
C LEU A 89 -11.33 17.17 4.86
N CYS A 90 -10.33 17.92 4.37
CA CYS A 90 -9.12 17.33 3.80
C CYS A 90 -8.35 16.46 4.81
N LEU A 91 -8.30 16.86 6.09
CA LEU A 91 -7.68 16.08 7.15
C LEU A 91 -8.44 14.76 7.43
N LYS A 92 -9.77 14.78 7.40
CA LYS A 92 -10.59 13.55 7.50
C LYS A 92 -10.32 12.59 6.34
N GLU A 93 -10.20 13.10 5.12
CA GLU A 93 -9.83 12.28 3.95
C GLU A 93 -8.39 11.74 4.06
N LEU A 94 -7.45 12.54 4.57
CA LEU A 94 -6.08 12.09 4.85
C LEU A 94 -6.05 10.95 5.87
N TYR A 95 -6.93 10.95 6.87
CA TYR A 95 -7.03 9.85 7.83
C TYR A 95 -7.41 8.53 7.14
N LEU A 96 -8.41 8.56 6.25
CA LEU A 96 -8.80 7.39 5.45
C LEU A 96 -7.69 6.96 4.50
N LEU A 97 -6.92 7.90 3.96
CA LEU A 97 -5.78 7.62 3.09
C LEU A 97 -4.67 6.90 3.86
N ILE A 98 -4.32 7.36 5.06
CA ILE A 98 -3.32 6.73 5.92
C ILE A 98 -3.77 5.32 6.30
N TYR A 99 -5.04 5.14 6.66
CA TYR A 99 -5.60 3.83 6.99
C TYR A 99 -5.45 2.82 5.84
N ARG A 100 -5.80 3.25 4.62
CA ARG A 100 -5.63 2.42 3.41
C ARG A 100 -4.18 2.17 3.08
N SER A 101 -3.32 3.16 3.27
CA SER A 101 -1.87 3.03 3.10
C SER A 101 -1.33 1.96 4.04
N LYS A 102 -1.71 1.99 5.32
CA LYS A 102 -1.35 0.96 6.30
C LYS A 102 -1.84 -0.42 5.85
N THR A 103 -3.11 -0.53 5.43
CA THR A 103 -3.70 -1.79 4.96
C THR A 103 -2.95 -2.37 3.77
N LEU A 104 -2.57 -1.55 2.79
CA LEU A 104 -1.81 -1.98 1.61
C LEU A 104 -0.39 -2.42 1.98
N LEU A 105 0.29 -1.68 2.86
CA LEU A 105 1.62 -2.03 3.35
C LEU A 105 1.60 -3.31 4.20
N ASP A 106 0.61 -3.47 5.08
CA ASP A 106 0.40 -4.70 5.85
C ASP A 106 0.23 -5.88 4.90
N TYR A 107 -0.64 -5.76 3.90
CA TYR A 107 -0.84 -6.78 2.88
C TYR A 107 0.46 -7.15 2.16
N CYS A 108 1.25 -6.17 1.73
CA CYS A 108 2.53 -6.41 1.05
C CYS A 108 3.60 -7.04 1.96
N SER A 109 3.53 -6.80 3.27
CA SER A 109 4.51 -7.30 4.23
C SER A 109 4.17 -8.66 4.83
N GLN A 110 2.89 -9.01 4.89
CA GLN A 110 2.38 -10.22 5.54
C GLN A 110 1.96 -11.31 4.56
N SER A 111 1.72 -10.97 3.28
CA SER A 111 1.33 -11.96 2.29
C SER A 111 2.49 -12.86 1.89
N ILE A 112 2.15 -14.06 1.46
CA ILE A 112 3.09 -15.02 0.90
C ILE A 112 3.64 -14.54 -0.45
N ARG A 113 4.82 -15.00 -0.82
CA ARG A 113 5.62 -14.47 -1.92
C ARG A 113 5.04 -14.82 -3.29
N LEU A 114 4.62 -16.07 -3.49
CA LEU A 114 4.02 -16.47 -4.77
C LEU A 114 2.73 -15.68 -5.05
N TRP A 115 1.92 -15.46 -4.03
CA TRP A 115 0.71 -14.67 -4.17
C TRP A 115 0.99 -13.21 -4.52
N LEU A 116 1.94 -12.57 -3.83
CA LEU A 116 2.34 -11.20 -4.14
C LEU A 116 2.88 -11.09 -5.56
N LEU A 117 3.66 -12.08 -6.00
CA LEU A 117 4.17 -12.14 -7.37
C LEU A 117 3.03 -12.22 -8.39
N LEU A 118 2.06 -13.11 -8.18
CA LEU A 118 0.89 -13.25 -9.07
C LEU A 118 0.06 -11.97 -9.15
N GLN A 119 -0.05 -11.23 -8.05
CA GLN A 119 -0.82 -10.00 -7.94
C GLN A 119 -0.02 -8.71 -8.22
N ASN A 120 1.25 -8.82 -8.66
CA ASN A 120 2.20 -7.72 -8.71
C ASN A 120 1.68 -6.48 -9.46
N SER A 121 1.16 -6.67 -10.67
CA SER A 121 0.58 -5.57 -11.45
C SER A 121 -0.65 -4.94 -10.78
N SER A 122 -1.49 -5.72 -10.10
CA SER A 122 -2.68 -5.19 -9.41
C SER A 122 -2.28 -4.37 -8.20
N ILE A 123 -1.33 -4.86 -7.40
CA ILE A 123 -0.83 -4.17 -6.21
C ILE A 123 -0.17 -2.85 -6.61
N SER A 124 0.62 -2.85 -7.69
CA SER A 124 1.20 -1.64 -8.28
C SER A 124 0.10 -0.62 -8.65
N GLY A 125 -1.03 -1.10 -9.18
CA GLY A 125 -2.23 -0.30 -9.43
C GLY A 125 -2.75 0.39 -8.17
N HIS A 126 -2.88 -0.34 -7.06
CA HIS A 126 -3.35 0.24 -5.80
C HIS A 126 -2.40 1.30 -5.22
N PHE A 127 -1.09 1.13 -5.36
CA PHE A 127 -0.13 2.18 -5.01
C PHE A 127 -0.29 3.42 -5.91
N HIS A 128 -0.58 3.21 -7.18
CA HIS A 128 -0.85 4.29 -8.12
C HIS A 128 -2.14 5.04 -7.76
N ASP A 129 -3.21 4.32 -7.41
CA ASP A 129 -4.49 4.90 -6.98
C ASP A 129 -4.29 5.78 -5.74
N LEU A 130 -3.63 5.26 -4.70
CA LEU A 130 -3.29 6.05 -3.51
C LEU A 130 -2.46 7.29 -3.85
N ASN A 131 -1.53 7.19 -4.80
CA ASN A 131 -0.78 8.34 -5.27
C ASN A 131 -1.65 9.39 -5.98
N GLN A 132 -2.65 8.98 -6.76
CA GLN A 132 -3.60 9.91 -7.39
C GLN A 132 -4.49 10.60 -6.35
N GLU A 133 -4.88 9.87 -5.31
CA GLU A 133 -5.62 10.46 -4.19
C GLU A 133 -4.78 11.48 -3.42
N ILE A 134 -3.51 11.19 -3.14
CA ILE A 134 -2.57 12.18 -2.55
C ILE A 134 -2.50 13.43 -3.44
N SER A 135 -2.35 13.24 -4.75
CA SER A 135 -2.30 14.35 -5.72
C SER A 135 -3.57 15.20 -5.66
N THR A 136 -4.73 14.56 -5.63
CA THR A 136 -6.05 15.22 -5.56
C THR A 136 -6.23 15.97 -4.25
N LEU A 137 -5.84 15.36 -3.12
CA LEU A 137 -5.92 16.01 -1.81
C LEU A 137 -5.04 17.26 -1.72
N LEU A 138 -3.80 17.18 -2.23
CA LEU A 138 -2.89 18.34 -2.27
C LEU A 138 -3.36 19.43 -3.24
N ASP A 139 -4.24 19.10 -4.19
CA ASP A 139 -4.85 20.05 -5.10
C ASP A 139 -5.98 20.85 -4.45
N VAL A 140 -6.75 20.21 -3.57
CA VAL A 140 -7.90 20.80 -2.86
C VAL A 140 -7.51 21.45 -1.54
N LEU A 141 -6.47 20.95 -0.86
CA LEU A 141 -6.02 21.46 0.44
C LEU A 141 -5.60 22.94 0.33
N PRO A 142 -6.21 23.88 1.08
CA PRO A 142 -5.91 25.30 0.97
C PRO A 142 -4.60 25.66 1.70
N LEU A 143 -3.46 25.25 1.14
CA LEU A 143 -2.12 25.46 1.71
C LEU A 143 -1.78 26.93 2.00
N LYS A 144 -2.48 27.88 1.36
CA LYS A 144 -2.30 29.32 1.58
C LYS A 144 -2.89 29.78 2.92
N GLU A 145 -3.93 29.10 3.42
CA GLU A 145 -4.61 29.43 4.69
C GLU A 145 -3.84 28.93 5.92
N LEU A 146 -3.00 27.90 5.74
CA LEU A 146 -2.33 27.20 6.85
C LEU A 146 -1.09 27.91 7.42
N SER A 147 -0.74 29.11 6.95
CA SER A 147 0.44 29.89 7.41
C SER A 147 1.73 29.06 7.55
N LEU A 148 1.93 28.07 6.68
CA LEU A 148 3.05 27.12 6.75
C LEU A 148 4.39 27.83 6.59
N THR A 149 5.41 27.32 7.29
CA THR A 149 6.80 27.71 7.06
C THR A 149 7.22 27.45 5.60
N PRO A 150 8.21 28.19 5.07
CA PRO A 150 8.70 27.97 3.70
C PRO A 150 9.09 26.51 3.43
N ASP A 151 9.77 25.88 4.38
CA ASP A 151 10.26 24.51 4.25
C ASP A 151 9.12 23.47 4.16
N VAL A 152 8.13 23.55 5.05
CA VAL A 152 6.98 22.63 5.03
C VAL A 152 6.17 22.80 3.75
N ARG A 153 5.99 24.05 3.32
CA ARG A 153 5.32 24.38 2.07
C ARG A 153 6.07 23.80 0.86
N GLU A 154 7.40 23.91 0.83
CA GLU A 154 8.22 23.37 -0.26
C GLU A 154 8.09 21.85 -0.35
N HIS A 155 8.23 21.13 0.78
CA HIS A 155 8.07 19.67 0.80
C HIS A 155 6.72 19.21 0.23
N LEU A 156 5.62 19.86 0.63
CA LEU A 156 4.28 19.55 0.11
C LEU A 156 4.14 19.86 -1.38
N GLN A 157 4.72 20.97 -1.85
CA GLN A 157 4.70 21.33 -3.28
C GLN A 157 5.53 20.37 -4.14
N LEU A 158 6.70 19.93 -3.65
CA LEU A 158 7.52 18.93 -4.32
C LEU A 158 6.77 17.59 -4.40
N MET A 159 6.20 17.14 -3.28
CA MET A 159 5.37 15.94 -3.24
C MET A 159 4.20 16.03 -4.23
N ARG A 160 3.49 17.16 -4.27
CA ARG A 160 2.39 17.42 -5.23
C ARG A 160 2.85 17.30 -6.68
N LYS A 161 3.97 17.93 -7.04
CA LYS A 161 4.53 17.86 -8.41
C LYS A 161 4.93 16.43 -8.77
N GLN A 162 5.53 15.69 -7.84
CA GLN A 162 5.90 14.29 -8.06
C GLN A 162 4.67 13.40 -8.22
N ALA A 163 3.66 13.55 -7.34
CA ALA A 163 2.44 12.76 -7.38
C ALA A 163 1.68 12.93 -8.70
N ARG A 164 1.56 14.17 -9.20
CA ARG A 164 0.91 14.49 -10.48
C ARG A 164 1.59 13.87 -11.71
N ARG A 165 2.93 13.75 -11.68
CA ARG A 165 3.72 13.23 -12.81
C ARG A 165 3.95 11.73 -12.74
N ALA A 166 3.71 11.13 -11.58
CA ALA A 166 3.95 9.72 -11.36
C ALA A 166 3.03 8.89 -12.26
N LYS A 167 3.63 7.98 -13.03
CA LYS A 167 2.94 6.95 -13.79
C LYS A 167 2.84 5.68 -12.94
N LEU A 168 1.96 4.77 -13.33
CA LEU A 168 1.95 3.42 -12.78
C LEU A 168 3.36 2.83 -12.87
N PHE A 169 3.91 2.40 -11.73
CA PHE A 169 5.22 1.76 -11.65
C PHE A 169 5.03 0.30 -11.30
N VAL A 170 5.38 -0.57 -12.24
CA VAL A 170 5.46 -2.01 -12.07
C VAL A 170 6.94 -2.37 -12.18
N ASP A 171 7.47 -3.09 -11.19
CA ASP A 171 8.88 -3.48 -11.22
C ASP A 171 9.12 -4.56 -12.29
N GLN A 172 10.01 -4.26 -13.24
CA GLN A 172 10.28 -5.16 -14.36
C GLN A 172 10.94 -6.47 -13.90
N HIS A 173 11.72 -6.44 -12.83
CA HIS A 173 12.29 -7.66 -12.26
C HIS A 173 11.18 -8.57 -11.72
N ASP A 174 10.26 -7.99 -10.95
CA ASP A 174 9.12 -8.70 -10.39
C ASP A 174 8.20 -9.25 -11.51
N GLU A 175 7.98 -8.50 -12.60
CA GLU A 175 7.21 -9.00 -13.75
C GLU A 175 7.93 -10.12 -14.50
N ASN A 176 9.24 -10.04 -14.67
CA ASN A 176 10.00 -11.11 -15.31
C ASN A 176 9.93 -12.40 -14.48
N LEU A 177 9.99 -12.31 -13.15
CA LEU A 177 9.77 -13.45 -12.26
C LEU A 177 8.37 -14.03 -12.43
N ARG A 178 7.36 -13.17 -12.57
CA ARG A 178 5.97 -13.59 -12.76
C ARG A 178 5.78 -14.32 -14.09
N LEU A 179 6.37 -13.81 -15.17
CA LEU A 179 6.35 -14.46 -16.48
C LEU A 179 7.11 -15.80 -16.47
N HIS A 180 8.24 -15.88 -15.77
CA HIS A 180 9.00 -17.12 -15.60
C HIS A 180 8.17 -18.16 -14.84
N LEU A 181 7.47 -17.77 -13.77
CA LEU A 181 6.53 -18.65 -13.08
C LEU A 181 5.45 -19.20 -14.02
N TYR A 182 4.85 -18.35 -14.86
CA TYR A 182 3.85 -18.82 -15.82
C TYR A 182 4.42 -19.79 -16.84
N SER A 183 5.67 -19.60 -17.30
CA SER A 183 6.29 -20.57 -18.20
C SER A 183 6.45 -21.94 -17.53
N PHE A 184 6.77 -22.01 -16.23
CA PHE A 184 6.81 -23.30 -15.53
C PHE A 184 5.44 -23.96 -15.46
N LEU A 185 4.38 -23.18 -15.20
CA LEU A 185 3.02 -23.72 -15.16
C LEU A 185 2.58 -24.27 -16.52
N ASP A 186 2.92 -23.60 -17.61
CA ASP A 186 2.63 -24.07 -18.98
C ASP A 186 3.39 -25.36 -19.32
N GLU A 187 4.66 -25.46 -18.92
CA GLU A 187 5.47 -26.68 -19.08
C GLU A 187 4.88 -27.86 -18.31
N PHE A 188 4.44 -27.63 -17.07
CA PHE A 188 3.76 -28.65 -16.26
C PHE A 188 2.43 -29.10 -16.86
N GLU A 189 1.63 -28.16 -17.39
CA GLU A 189 0.37 -28.47 -18.07
C GLU A 189 0.59 -29.35 -19.31
N GLN A 190 1.72 -29.14 -20.01
CA GLN A 190 2.12 -29.94 -21.16
C GLN A 190 2.83 -31.25 -20.79
N GLY A 191 2.89 -31.58 -19.49
CA GLY A 191 3.46 -32.83 -18.97
C GLY A 191 4.99 -32.92 -19.09
N ARG A 192 5.68 -31.79 -19.29
CA ARG A 192 7.15 -31.74 -19.40
C ARG A 192 7.79 -31.74 -18.01
N ILE A 193 8.94 -32.38 -17.91
CA ILE A 193 9.75 -32.41 -16.70
C ILE A 193 10.71 -31.23 -16.76
N LEU A 194 10.55 -30.28 -15.84
CA LEU A 194 11.45 -29.14 -15.69
C LEU A 194 12.76 -29.56 -15.01
N ASP A 195 13.83 -28.84 -15.34
CA ASP A 195 15.12 -29.03 -14.68
C ASP A 195 15.04 -28.66 -13.20
N ALA A 196 15.49 -29.59 -12.34
CA ALA A 196 15.50 -29.41 -10.90
C ALA A 196 16.40 -28.24 -10.46
N ALA A 197 17.50 -28.00 -11.19
CA ALA A 197 18.39 -26.88 -10.88
C ALA A 197 17.70 -25.54 -11.18
N GLU A 198 16.96 -25.44 -12.29
CA GLU A 198 16.21 -24.23 -12.65
C GLU A 198 15.11 -23.92 -11.62
N LEU A 199 14.38 -24.94 -11.18
CA LEU A 199 13.38 -24.80 -10.11
C LEU A 199 14.02 -24.35 -8.79
N GLN A 200 15.17 -24.92 -8.40
CA GLN A 200 15.89 -24.48 -7.20
C GLN A 200 16.31 -23.01 -7.30
N THR A 201 16.96 -22.60 -8.40
CA THR A 201 17.36 -21.21 -8.60
C THR A 201 16.15 -20.28 -8.53
N PHE A 202 15.01 -20.65 -9.13
CA PHE A 202 13.83 -19.80 -9.10
C PHE A 202 13.20 -19.69 -7.69
N PHE A 203 12.83 -20.82 -7.07
CA PHE A 203 12.10 -20.79 -5.80
C PHE A 203 12.99 -20.43 -4.61
N ILE A 204 14.24 -20.90 -4.56
CA ILE A 204 15.13 -20.72 -3.41
C ILE A 204 15.89 -19.40 -3.51
N GLU A 205 16.55 -19.13 -4.64
CA GLU A 205 17.43 -17.95 -4.76
C GLU A 205 16.66 -16.69 -5.11
N LYS A 206 15.79 -16.74 -6.13
CA LYS A 206 15.05 -15.54 -6.58
C LYS A 206 13.86 -15.23 -5.68
N LEU A 207 13.04 -16.23 -5.35
CA LEU A 207 11.88 -16.04 -4.47
C LEU A 207 12.21 -16.12 -2.99
N GLY A 208 13.31 -16.74 -2.57
CA GLY A 208 13.65 -16.85 -1.16
C GLY A 208 12.77 -17.84 -0.38
N ILE A 209 12.15 -18.81 -1.06
CA ILE A 209 11.37 -19.91 -0.46
C ILE A 209 12.35 -21.05 -0.16
N GLN A 210 13.13 -20.88 0.90
CA GLN A 210 14.25 -21.78 1.22
C GLN A 210 13.88 -22.85 2.24
N GLU A 211 12.91 -22.55 3.11
CA GLU A 211 12.50 -23.45 4.20
C GLU A 211 11.24 -24.24 3.82
N ALA A 212 11.21 -25.53 4.14
CA ALA A 212 10.04 -26.38 3.94
C ALA A 212 8.78 -25.83 4.64
N LYS A 213 8.95 -25.15 5.77
CA LYS A 213 7.85 -24.46 6.48
C LYS A 213 7.24 -23.34 5.63
N ILE A 214 8.08 -22.48 5.06
CA ILE A 214 7.64 -21.38 4.19
C ILE A 214 6.93 -21.95 2.97
N SER A 215 7.52 -22.96 2.33
CA SER A 215 6.91 -23.64 1.18
C SER A 215 5.52 -24.21 1.52
N ARG A 216 5.38 -24.88 2.67
CA ARG A 216 4.09 -25.45 3.11
C ARG A 216 3.04 -24.36 3.36
N THR A 217 3.43 -23.26 4.01
CA THR A 217 2.53 -22.11 4.23
C THR A 217 2.13 -21.44 2.92
N GLU A 218 3.03 -21.35 1.94
CA GLU A 218 2.70 -20.83 0.60
C GLU A 218 1.64 -21.70 -0.08
N ILE A 219 1.80 -23.03 -0.03
CA ILE A 219 0.87 -24.00 -0.61
C ILE A 219 -0.51 -23.91 0.07
N GLU A 220 -0.56 -24.01 1.40
CA GLU A 220 -1.81 -23.98 2.18
C GLU A 220 -2.63 -22.71 1.89
N PHE A 221 -1.96 -21.55 1.82
CA PHE A 221 -2.62 -20.29 1.52
C PHE A 221 -3.18 -20.24 0.09
N ILE A 222 -2.41 -20.74 -0.90
CA ILE A 222 -2.88 -20.78 -2.29
C ILE A 222 -4.09 -21.72 -2.42
N GLU A 223 -4.03 -22.91 -1.82
CA GLU A 223 -5.12 -23.88 -1.81
C GLU A 223 -6.39 -23.29 -1.19
N GLU A 224 -6.28 -22.61 -0.04
CA GLU A 224 -7.41 -21.93 0.60
C GLU A 224 -8.02 -20.87 -0.32
N HIS A 225 -7.18 -20.11 -1.03
CA HIS A 225 -7.64 -19.07 -1.96
C HIS A 225 -8.31 -19.64 -3.21
N ILE A 226 -7.81 -20.75 -3.77
CA ILE A 226 -8.45 -21.45 -4.89
C ILE A 226 -9.83 -21.95 -4.47
N TYR A 227 -9.90 -22.66 -3.35
CA TYR A 227 -11.14 -23.23 -2.83
C TYR A 227 -12.22 -22.16 -2.55
N ASN A 228 -11.82 -21.03 -1.97
CA ASN A 228 -12.73 -19.93 -1.69
C ASN A 228 -13.24 -19.24 -2.97
N ASN A 229 -12.43 -19.20 -4.03
CA ASN A 229 -12.82 -18.60 -5.32
C ASN A 229 -13.75 -19.52 -6.12
N GLU A 230 -13.58 -20.84 -6.06
CA GLU A 230 -14.45 -21.81 -6.75
C GLU A 230 -15.88 -21.87 -6.17
N ARG A 231 -16.05 -21.59 -4.87
CA ARG A 231 -17.35 -21.51 -4.20
C ARG A 231 -18.09 -20.18 -4.37
N GLY A 232 -17.42 -19.19 -4.94
CA GLY A 232 -17.98 -17.85 -5.18
C GLY A 232 -18.68 -17.67 -6.53
N CYS A 233 -18.83 -18.74 -7.33
CA CYS A 233 -19.61 -18.78 -8.56
C CYS A 233 -21.01 -19.35 -8.31
#